data_AF-A0A7S3LVF7-F1
#
_entry.id   AF-A0A7S3LVF7-F1
#
_cell.length_a   1.000
_cell.length_b   1.000
_cell.length_c   1.000
_cell.angle_alpha   90.00
_cell.angle_beta   90.00
_cell.angle_gamma   90.00
#
_symmetry.space_group_name_H-M   'P 1'
#
loop_
_entity.id
_entity.type
_entity.pdbx_description
1 polymer ?
#
loop_
_entity_poly.entity_id
_entity_poly.type
_entity_poly.pdbx_seq_one_letter_code
_entity_poly.pdbx_strand_id
1 'polypeptide(L)'
;MGGEGGIANGRVSGEEVKANSGERGRGEREEGQNGSAVSGEWRKREEEGEKRGEEEEMGAKMKERKRRIEVREEELRGFLLFRRISFPPLSSIFDGVERVEVKRKAETVSMPALSFVVDQLIEDNSECLFHADFANAYIGGGVLGDGAVQEEILFCLRPELFTSLIFCPMLGESEALQIMGARAMVKSKGYSKDTTFSLSLPTSPPSHYCEGPVIFAVDALPFRRGDGFD
;
A
#
# COMPACT_ATOMS: atom_id res chain seq x y z
N MET A 1 -67.57 -0.93 -30.53
CA MET A 1 -66.86 0.36 -30.34
C MET A 1 -65.43 0.10 -30.78
N GLY A 2 -65.01 0.16 -32.05
CA GLY A 2 -65.30 1.14 -33.11
C GLY A 2 -64.64 2.47 -32.73
N GLY A 3 -63.69 3.09 -33.44
CA GLY A 3 -62.96 2.86 -34.70
C GLY A 3 -61.79 3.89 -34.70
N GLU A 4 -60.63 3.62 -35.29
CA GLU A 4 -60.24 3.82 -36.71
C GLU A 4 -59.69 5.21 -37.08
N GLY A 5 -58.69 5.19 -37.99
CA GLY A 5 -58.15 6.30 -38.78
C GLY A 5 -56.66 6.53 -38.55
N GLY A 6 -55.69 6.06 -39.35
CA GLY A 6 -55.66 5.85 -40.81
C GLY A 6 -55.46 7.22 -41.49
N ILE A 7 -54.39 7.50 -42.25
CA ILE A 7 -54.19 7.18 -43.70
C ILE A 7 -52.83 7.84 -44.08
N ALA A 8 -51.84 7.10 -44.61
CA ALA A 8 -51.47 6.90 -46.04
C ALA A 8 -50.83 8.15 -46.71
N ASN A 9 -50.05 8.12 -47.79
CA ASN A 9 -49.47 7.14 -48.71
C ASN A 9 -48.52 7.96 -49.62
N GLY A 10 -47.55 7.37 -50.33
CA GLY A 10 -46.90 8.09 -51.43
C GLY A 10 -45.61 7.50 -51.97
N ARG A 11 -45.74 6.46 -52.79
CA ARG A 11 -44.72 5.90 -53.69
C ARG A 11 -44.75 6.69 -55.01
N VAL A 12 -43.68 6.69 -55.81
CA VAL A 12 -43.63 6.38 -57.27
C VAL A 12 -42.34 6.91 -57.95
N SER A 13 -41.81 6.07 -58.87
CA SER A 13 -40.86 6.22 -60.01
C SER A 13 -40.02 7.50 -60.19
N GLY A 14 -38.77 7.50 -60.65
CA GLY A 14 -38.09 6.64 -61.62
C GLY A 14 -37.78 7.47 -62.87
N GLU A 15 -36.50 7.66 -63.23
CA GLU A 15 -36.06 8.06 -64.57
C GLU A 15 -34.55 7.86 -64.76
N GLU A 16 -34.19 7.12 -65.82
CA GLU A 16 -32.84 7.01 -66.39
C GLU A 16 -32.52 8.25 -67.24
N VAL A 17 -31.26 8.70 -67.26
CA VAL A 17 -30.69 9.37 -68.46
C VAL A 17 -29.23 8.92 -68.64
N LYS A 18 -28.92 8.50 -69.88
CA LYS A 18 -27.64 8.00 -70.37
C LYS A 18 -26.67 9.12 -70.80
N ALA A 19 -25.39 8.79 -70.64
CA ALA A 19 -24.23 9.06 -71.51
C ALA A 19 -23.87 10.50 -71.93
N ASN A 20 -22.60 10.87 -71.69
CA ASN A 20 -21.76 11.28 -72.83
C ASN A 20 -20.26 10.98 -72.61
N SER A 21 -19.66 10.50 -73.67
CA SER A 21 -18.24 10.21 -73.91
C SER A 21 -17.41 11.48 -74.09
N GLY A 22 -16.15 11.45 -73.64
CA GLY A 22 -15.13 12.44 -73.99
C GLY A 22 -13.73 11.80 -73.97
N GLU A 23 -13.06 11.83 -75.11
CA GLU A 23 -11.79 11.16 -75.40
C GLU A 23 -10.53 11.81 -74.81
N ARG A 24 -9.52 10.95 -74.59
CA ARG A 24 -8.06 11.10 -74.77
C ARG A 24 -7.34 12.38 -74.33
N GLY A 25 -6.29 12.14 -73.53
CA GLY A 25 -5.05 12.93 -73.56
C GLY A 25 -3.95 12.27 -72.76
N ARG A 26 -3.04 11.55 -73.43
CA ARG A 26 -1.73 11.17 -72.87
C ARG A 26 -0.97 12.45 -72.54
N GLY A 27 -0.51 12.57 -71.31
CA GLY A 27 0.47 13.55 -70.87
C GLY A 27 1.29 12.94 -69.76
N GLU A 28 2.42 12.34 -70.14
CA GLU A 28 3.49 12.00 -69.20
C GLU A 28 3.93 13.29 -68.51
N ARG A 29 3.77 13.34 -67.18
CA ARG A 29 4.52 14.25 -66.32
C ARG A 29 5.12 13.43 -65.19
N GLU A 30 6.44 13.54 -65.11
CA GLU A 30 7.29 12.99 -64.08
C GLU A 30 6.76 13.39 -62.70
N GLU A 31 6.15 12.44 -61.98
CA GLU A 31 5.95 12.58 -60.55
C GLU A 31 7.30 12.41 -59.88
N GLY A 32 7.92 13.54 -59.56
CA GLY A 32 9.05 13.61 -58.64
C GLY A 32 8.71 12.88 -57.35
N GLN A 33 9.43 11.79 -57.09
CA GLN A 33 9.53 11.14 -55.80
C GLN A 33 10.14 12.13 -54.79
N ASN A 34 9.33 13.01 -54.19
CA ASN A 34 9.78 13.86 -53.08
C ASN A 34 8.71 14.14 -52.01
N GLY A 35 7.55 13.48 -52.07
CA GLY A 35 6.47 13.65 -51.07
C GLY A 35 6.49 12.67 -49.89
N SER A 36 7.21 11.55 -50.00
CA SER A 36 7.12 10.43 -49.03
C SER A 36 8.02 10.62 -47.79
N ALA A 37 9.23 11.14 -47.96
CA ALA A 37 10.18 11.30 -46.84
C ALA A 37 9.75 12.40 -45.85
N VAL A 38 9.18 13.49 -46.37
CA VAL A 38 8.70 14.61 -45.55
C VAL A 38 7.54 14.13 -44.66
N SER A 39 6.56 13.41 -45.22
CA SER A 39 5.41 12.86 -44.47
C SER A 39 5.83 11.97 -43.27
N GLY A 40 6.92 11.22 -43.39
CA GLY A 40 7.42 10.35 -42.31
C GLY A 40 8.10 11.12 -41.19
N GLU A 41 8.86 12.18 -41.51
CA GLU A 41 9.53 13.03 -40.52
C GLU A 41 8.56 13.87 -39.69
N TRP A 42 7.49 14.39 -40.32
CA TRP A 42 6.43 15.12 -39.61
C TRP A 42 5.69 14.23 -38.61
N ARG A 43 5.31 13.02 -39.04
CA ARG A 43 4.64 12.03 -38.19
C ARG A 43 5.50 11.59 -37.01
N LYS A 44 6.82 11.41 -37.23
CA LYS A 44 7.76 11.04 -36.17
C LYS A 44 7.93 12.18 -35.14
N ARG A 45 7.93 13.44 -35.59
CA ARG A 45 7.94 14.62 -34.70
C ARG A 45 6.66 14.78 -33.89
N GLU A 46 5.50 14.43 -34.45
CA GLU A 46 4.22 14.43 -33.72
C GLU A 46 4.21 13.34 -32.65
N GLU A 47 4.60 12.10 -32.98
CA GLU A 47 4.68 10.99 -32.03
C GLU A 47 5.72 11.25 -30.92
N GLU A 48 6.86 11.89 -31.23
CA GLU A 48 7.85 12.34 -30.23
C GLU A 48 7.34 13.51 -29.37
N GLY A 49 6.55 14.42 -29.95
CA GLY A 49 5.91 15.52 -29.23
C GLY A 49 4.83 15.03 -28.26
N GLU A 50 4.03 14.05 -28.69
CA GLU A 50 2.99 13.42 -27.89
C GLU A 50 3.59 12.63 -26.72
N LYS A 51 4.61 11.80 -26.95
CA LYS A 51 5.33 11.09 -25.88
C LYS A 51 5.97 12.04 -24.86
N ARG A 52 6.56 13.14 -25.30
CA ARG A 52 7.15 14.15 -24.41
C ARG A 52 6.06 14.86 -23.60
N GLY A 53 4.89 15.12 -24.20
CA GLY A 53 3.74 15.65 -23.48
C GLY A 53 3.20 14.69 -22.42
N GLU A 54 3.14 13.39 -22.72
CA GLU A 54 2.75 12.34 -21.77
C GLU A 54 3.76 12.21 -20.61
N GLU A 55 5.06 12.28 -20.88
CA GLU A 55 6.12 12.28 -19.86
C GLU A 55 6.04 13.52 -18.95
N GLU A 56 5.80 14.71 -19.51
CA GLU A 56 5.63 15.94 -18.75
C GLU A 56 4.36 15.91 -17.88
N GLU A 57 3.24 15.40 -18.42
CA GLU A 57 2.00 15.23 -17.67
C GLU A 57 2.14 14.19 -16.54
N MET A 58 2.83 13.08 -16.81
CA MET A 58 3.14 12.06 -15.80
C MET A 58 4.06 12.63 -14.70
N GLY A 59 5.06 13.43 -15.07
CA GLY A 59 5.93 14.15 -14.16
C GLY A 59 5.17 15.14 -13.28
N ALA A 60 4.23 15.90 -13.85
CA ALA A 60 3.37 16.83 -13.12
C ALA A 60 2.44 16.09 -12.13
N LYS A 61 1.82 14.99 -12.56
CA LYS A 61 0.99 14.12 -11.70
C LYS A 61 1.79 13.52 -10.54
N MET A 62 3.02 13.07 -10.80
CA MET A 62 3.91 12.51 -9.78
C MET A 62 4.33 13.58 -8.76
N LYS A 63 4.62 14.80 -9.23
CA LYS A 63 4.99 15.93 -8.37
C LYS A 63 3.83 16.40 -7.49
N GLU A 64 2.62 16.48 -8.04
CA GLU A 64 1.40 16.79 -7.28
C GLU A 64 1.09 15.69 -6.25
N ARG A 65 1.22 14.41 -6.63
CA ARG A 65 1.06 13.28 -5.70
C ARG A 65 2.09 13.35 -4.56
N LYS A 66 3.35 13.65 -4.87
CA LYS A 66 4.41 13.82 -3.86
C LYS A 66 4.09 14.97 -2.90
N ARG A 67 3.67 16.13 -3.43
CA ARG A 67 3.26 17.28 -2.61
C ARG A 67 2.07 16.95 -1.70
N ARG A 68 1.06 16.21 -2.20
CA ARG A 68 -0.09 15.81 -1.37
C ARG A 68 0.28 14.85 -0.25
N ILE A 69 1.25 13.96 -0.49
CA ILE A 69 1.79 13.07 0.55
C ILE A 69 2.52 13.92 1.59
N GLU A 70 3.41 14.80 1.16
CA GLU A 70 4.22 15.67 2.03
C GLU A 70 3.36 16.61 2.89
N VAL A 71 2.33 17.24 2.31
CA VAL A 71 1.36 18.07 3.08
C VAL A 71 0.60 17.24 4.11
N ARG A 72 0.16 16.02 3.76
CA ARG A 72 -0.49 15.13 4.73
C ARG A 72 0.45 14.67 5.83
N GLU A 73 1.73 14.43 5.51
CA GLU A 73 2.74 14.12 6.53
C GLU A 73 2.95 15.32 7.47
N GLU A 74 2.92 16.56 6.99
CA GLU A 74 2.98 17.74 7.85
C GLU A 74 1.74 17.92 8.73
N GLU A 75 0.54 17.73 8.19
CA GLU A 75 -0.72 17.82 8.94
C GLU A 75 -0.84 16.76 10.04
N LEU A 76 -0.20 15.61 9.85
CA LEU A 76 -0.24 14.51 10.81
C LEU A 76 0.90 14.54 11.85
N ARG A 77 1.74 15.59 11.87
CA ARG A 77 2.78 15.78 12.90
C ARG A 77 2.17 15.76 14.31
N GLY A 78 2.69 14.88 15.17
CA GLY A 78 2.27 14.77 16.57
C GLY A 78 1.02 13.91 16.82
N PHE A 79 0.47 13.26 15.79
CA PHE A 79 -0.61 12.29 15.98
C PHE A 79 -0.08 10.90 16.31
N LEU A 80 -0.73 10.26 17.26
CA LEU A 80 -0.56 8.86 17.60
C LEU A 80 -1.61 8.05 16.82
N LEU A 81 -1.17 7.19 15.91
CA LEU A 81 -2.05 6.40 15.06
C LEU A 81 -2.09 4.95 15.51
N PHE A 82 -3.30 4.40 15.57
CA PHE A 82 -3.56 2.98 15.77
C PHE A 82 -4.34 2.45 14.59
N ARG A 83 -3.82 1.39 13.98
CA ARG A 83 -4.46 0.71 12.86
C ARG A 83 -4.54 -0.78 13.17
N ARG A 84 -5.76 -1.26 13.37
CA ARG A 84 -6.04 -2.70 13.41
C ARG A 84 -5.96 -3.24 11.99
N ILE A 85 -5.08 -4.21 11.77
CA ILE A 85 -4.87 -4.89 10.50
C ILE A 85 -5.56 -6.24 10.62
N SER A 86 -6.44 -6.56 9.68
CA SER A 86 -7.04 -7.88 9.55
C SER A 86 -6.51 -8.52 8.27
N PHE A 87 -5.97 -9.72 8.41
CA PHE A 87 -5.54 -10.57 7.33
C PHE A 87 -6.72 -11.46 6.93
N PRO A 88 -6.91 -11.70 5.62
CA PRO A 88 -7.88 -12.70 5.19
C PRO A 88 -7.51 -14.06 5.82
N PRO A 89 -8.50 -14.89 6.22
CA PRO A 89 -8.23 -16.22 6.74
C PRO A 89 -7.24 -16.96 5.85
N LEU A 90 -6.27 -17.67 6.43
CA LEU A 90 -5.32 -18.47 5.64
C LEU A 90 -6.07 -19.37 4.64
N SER A 91 -7.21 -19.94 5.03
CA SER A 91 -8.08 -20.71 4.15
C SER A 91 -8.54 -19.95 2.90
N SER A 92 -8.79 -18.65 2.99
CA SER A 92 -9.19 -17.81 1.85
C SER A 92 -8.01 -17.33 0.99
N ILE A 93 -6.80 -17.29 1.55
CA ILE A 93 -5.56 -17.11 0.78
C ILE A 93 -5.27 -18.39 -0.03
N PHE A 94 -5.67 -19.55 0.51
CA PHE A 94 -5.46 -20.88 -0.07
C PHE A 94 -6.74 -21.54 -0.60
N ASP A 95 -7.83 -20.80 -0.81
CA ASP A 95 -9.11 -21.39 -1.23
C ASP A 95 -8.98 -21.89 -2.67
N GLY A 96 -8.98 -23.22 -2.83
CA GLY A 96 -8.58 -23.94 -4.04
C GLY A 96 -7.47 -24.98 -3.81
N VAL A 97 -6.80 -24.96 -2.65
CA VAL A 97 -5.86 -25.99 -2.20
C VAL A 97 -6.59 -26.96 -1.28
N GLU A 98 -7.26 -27.94 -1.89
CA GLU A 98 -7.95 -29.04 -1.22
C GLU A 98 -7.00 -29.81 -0.29
N ARG A 99 -7.05 -29.55 1.03
CA ARG A 99 -6.40 -30.33 2.11
C ARG A 99 -5.13 -31.06 1.66
N VAL A 100 -4.23 -30.32 1.01
CA VAL A 100 -2.96 -30.87 0.54
C VAL A 100 -2.13 -30.97 1.81
N GLU A 101 -1.71 -32.18 2.20
CA GLU A 101 -0.46 -32.34 2.97
C GLU A 101 0.47 -31.24 2.48
N VAL A 102 0.93 -30.32 3.32
CA VAL A 102 1.80 -29.22 2.88
C VAL A 102 3.15 -29.81 2.44
N LYS A 103 3.16 -30.47 1.28
CA LYS A 103 4.31 -30.66 0.43
C LYS A 103 4.56 -29.26 -0.07
N ARG A 104 5.38 -28.54 0.70
CA ARG A 104 5.96 -27.25 0.32
C ARG A 104 6.39 -27.36 -1.14
N LYS A 105 5.55 -26.92 -2.07
CA LYS A 105 6.02 -26.53 -3.38
C LYS A 105 6.70 -25.21 -3.08
N ALA A 106 7.97 -25.30 -2.72
CA ALA A 106 8.82 -24.16 -2.48
C ALA A 106 8.87 -23.40 -3.81
N GLU A 107 7.95 -22.45 -3.99
CA GLU A 107 8.23 -21.34 -4.87
C GLU A 107 9.48 -20.70 -4.30
N THR A 108 10.56 -20.73 -5.08
CA THR A 108 11.83 -20.10 -4.75
C THR A 108 11.62 -18.59 -4.74
N VAL A 109 11.08 -18.09 -3.64
CA VAL A 109 11.10 -16.68 -3.30
C VAL A 109 12.53 -16.38 -2.86
N SER A 110 13.16 -15.40 -3.52
CA SER A 110 14.47 -14.90 -3.08
C SER A 110 14.33 -14.40 -1.66
N MET A 111 15.06 -15.01 -0.72
CA MET A 111 15.07 -14.56 0.67
C MET A 111 15.56 -13.11 0.73
N PRO A 112 14.90 -12.23 1.52
CA PRO A 112 15.43 -10.91 1.75
C PRO A 112 16.78 -10.98 2.48
N ALA A 113 17.57 -9.90 2.39
CA ALA A 113 18.80 -9.80 3.16
C ALA A 113 18.49 -9.91 4.66
N LEU A 114 19.28 -10.73 5.36
CA LEU A 114 19.12 -11.00 6.78
C LEU A 114 20.41 -10.61 7.51
N SER A 115 20.29 -9.76 8.52
CA SER A 115 21.37 -9.37 9.42
C SER A 115 21.06 -9.84 10.84
N PHE A 116 22.10 -10.25 11.56
CA PHE A 116 22.02 -10.60 12.97
C PHE A 116 22.90 -9.66 13.76
N VAL A 117 22.35 -9.09 14.82
CA VAL A 117 23.07 -8.23 15.75
C VAL A 117 22.85 -8.79 17.15
N VAL A 118 23.92 -8.94 17.90
CA VAL A 118 23.91 -9.40 19.29
C VAL A 118 24.06 -8.18 20.19
N ASP A 119 23.56 -8.27 21.42
CA ASP A 119 23.67 -7.21 22.45
C ASP A 119 22.98 -5.88 22.09
N GLN A 120 21.93 -5.92 21.26
CA GLN A 120 21.07 -4.79 20.99
C GLN A 120 19.60 -5.12 21.26
N LEU A 121 18.88 -4.13 21.75
CA LEU A 121 17.44 -4.19 21.95
C LEU A 121 16.71 -3.67 20.71
N ILE A 122 15.46 -4.10 20.51
CA ILE A 122 14.65 -3.67 19.36
C ILE A 122 14.42 -2.17 19.44
N GLU A 123 14.06 -1.67 20.62
CA GLU A 123 13.72 -0.27 20.90
C GLU A 123 14.88 0.72 20.70
N ASP A 124 16.12 0.25 20.80
CA ASP A 124 17.35 1.05 20.66
C ASP A 124 17.84 1.10 19.21
N ASN A 125 17.27 0.30 18.31
CA ASN A 125 17.66 0.27 16.92
C ASN A 125 17.01 1.42 16.14
N SER A 126 17.70 2.56 16.09
CA SER A 126 17.26 3.76 15.36
C SER A 126 17.28 3.62 13.84
N GLU A 127 18.00 2.64 13.29
CA GLU A 127 18.04 2.39 11.85
C GLU A 127 16.83 1.55 11.40
N CYS A 128 16.19 0.82 12.31
CA CYS A 128 15.04 -0.01 12.02
C CYS A 128 13.74 0.79 12.17
N LEU A 129 13.06 1.02 11.04
CA LEU A 129 11.76 1.70 11.04
C LEU A 129 10.65 0.85 11.67
N PHE A 130 10.72 -0.48 11.56
CA PHE A 130 9.67 -1.39 11.99
C PHE A 130 10.11 -2.19 13.21
N HIS A 131 9.38 -2.06 14.32
CA HIS A 131 9.68 -2.76 15.56
C HIS A 131 8.57 -3.77 15.82
N ALA A 132 8.97 -5.00 16.18
CA ALA A 132 8.02 -6.02 16.62
C ALA A 132 7.73 -5.86 18.11
N ASP A 133 6.46 -5.97 18.46
CA ASP A 133 5.99 -6.13 19.84
C ASP A 133 5.47 -7.57 19.99
N PHE A 134 6.06 -8.30 20.95
CA PHE A 134 5.69 -9.67 21.28
C PHE A 134 4.47 -9.67 22.18
N ALA A 135 3.35 -9.29 21.57
CA ALA A 135 2.16 -8.89 22.27
C ALA A 135 1.38 -10.08 22.87
N ASN A 136 0.56 -9.78 23.85
CA ASN A 136 -0.59 -10.59 24.19
C ASN A 136 -1.78 -10.24 23.27
N ALA A 137 -2.68 -11.21 23.03
CA ALA A 137 -3.91 -10.95 22.27
C ALA A 137 -4.73 -9.81 22.91
N TYR A 138 -4.69 -9.67 24.23
CA TYR A 138 -5.06 -8.44 24.93
C TYR A 138 -3.85 -7.51 24.99
N ILE A 139 -3.81 -6.55 24.07
CA ILE A 139 -2.73 -5.58 23.94
C ILE A 139 -2.33 -4.98 25.30
N GLY A 140 -1.02 -4.90 25.53
CA GLY A 140 -0.38 -4.49 26.77
C GLY A 140 -0.28 -5.58 27.83
N GLY A 141 -0.86 -6.76 27.60
CA GLY A 141 -0.66 -7.94 28.44
C GLY A 141 -0.82 -7.68 29.93
N GLY A 142 0.26 -7.88 30.69
CA GLY A 142 0.31 -7.70 32.13
C GLY A 142 0.73 -6.31 32.61
N VAL A 143 0.73 -5.28 31.75
CA VAL A 143 1.34 -3.96 32.06
C VAL A 143 0.70 -3.24 33.25
N LEU A 144 -0.57 -3.50 33.55
CA LEU A 144 -1.26 -2.96 34.74
C LEU A 144 -1.15 -3.86 35.98
N GLY A 145 -0.52 -5.02 35.86
CA GLY A 145 -0.30 -6.00 36.92
C GLY A 145 1.19 -6.26 37.14
N ASP A 146 1.57 -7.55 37.17
CA ASP A 146 2.93 -8.00 37.46
C ASP A 146 3.78 -8.25 36.18
N GLY A 147 3.27 -7.85 35.01
CA GLY A 147 3.98 -8.01 33.73
C GLY A 147 5.19 -7.08 33.65
N ALA A 148 6.33 -7.63 33.26
CA ALA A 148 7.58 -6.88 33.14
C ALA A 148 8.52 -7.51 32.08
N VAL A 149 7.94 -8.06 31.01
CA VAL A 149 8.70 -8.60 29.87
C VAL A 149 8.63 -7.63 28.70
N GLN A 150 8.95 -8.06 27.49
CA GLN A 150 9.18 -7.16 26.35
C GLN A 150 8.01 -6.20 26.07
N GLU A 151 6.76 -6.70 25.99
CA GLU A 151 5.56 -5.87 25.74
C GLU A 151 5.34 -4.84 26.86
N GLU A 152 5.35 -5.27 28.14
CA GLU A 152 5.08 -4.33 29.24
C GLU A 152 6.19 -3.29 29.41
N ILE A 153 7.45 -3.68 29.20
CA ILE A 153 8.58 -2.76 29.17
C ILE A 153 8.41 -1.76 28.02
N LEU A 154 8.01 -2.21 26.81
CA LEU A 154 7.76 -1.34 25.66
C LEU A 154 6.68 -0.29 25.96
N PHE A 155 5.58 -0.70 26.62
CA PHE A 155 4.53 0.21 27.06
C PHE A 155 5.05 1.25 28.06
N CYS A 156 5.92 0.86 28.99
CA CYS A 156 6.53 1.78 29.95
C CYS A 156 7.52 2.75 29.27
N LEU A 157 8.28 2.28 28.29
CA LEU A 157 9.17 3.12 27.47
C LEU A 157 8.40 4.17 26.67
N ARG A 158 7.21 3.79 26.19
CA ARG A 158 6.33 4.61 25.34
C ARG A 158 4.92 4.73 25.97
N PRO A 159 4.73 5.57 27.00
CA PRO A 159 3.47 5.64 27.74
C PRO A 159 2.23 5.96 26.90
N GLU A 160 2.41 6.57 25.72
CA GLU A 160 1.36 6.77 24.72
C GLU A 160 0.64 5.46 24.32
N LEU A 161 1.34 4.30 24.40
CA LEU A 161 0.79 2.99 24.10
C LEU A 161 -0.34 2.57 25.06
N PHE A 162 -0.37 3.06 26.30
CA PHE A 162 -1.45 2.77 27.25
C PHE A 162 -2.83 3.20 26.76
N THR A 163 -2.90 4.15 25.82
CA THR A 163 -4.17 4.55 25.21
C THR A 163 -4.85 3.39 24.48
N SER A 164 -4.08 2.44 23.93
CA SER A 164 -4.60 1.25 23.27
C SER A 164 -5.41 0.34 24.19
N LEU A 165 -5.12 0.33 25.49
CA LEU A 165 -5.86 -0.45 26.49
C LEU A 165 -7.34 -0.04 26.60
N ILE A 166 -7.65 1.19 26.19
CA ILE A 166 -9.00 1.76 26.33
C ILE A 166 -9.90 1.34 25.16
N PHE A 167 -9.36 1.30 23.95
CA PHE A 167 -10.16 1.17 22.72
C PHE A 167 -9.82 -0.06 21.88
N CYS A 168 -8.72 -0.77 22.15
CA CYS A 168 -8.34 -1.94 21.37
C CYS A 168 -8.91 -3.22 22.03
N PRO A 169 -9.97 -3.83 21.46
CA PRO A 169 -10.42 -5.14 21.94
C PRO A 169 -9.40 -6.21 21.55
N MET A 170 -9.50 -7.38 22.21
CA MET A 170 -8.65 -8.55 21.95
C MET A 170 -8.43 -8.79 20.45
N LEU A 171 -7.18 -9.02 20.05
CA LEU A 171 -6.83 -9.41 18.68
C LEU A 171 -7.39 -10.79 18.34
N GLY A 172 -7.94 -10.93 17.14
CA GLY A 172 -8.27 -12.23 16.55
C GLY A 172 -7.06 -12.90 15.90
N GLU A 173 -7.19 -14.19 15.59
CA GLU A 173 -6.11 -15.04 15.04
C GLU A 173 -5.46 -14.52 13.75
N SER A 174 -6.18 -13.69 12.99
CA SER A 174 -5.71 -13.08 11.74
C SER A 174 -5.65 -11.57 11.88
N GLU A 175 -5.36 -11.05 13.06
CA GLU A 175 -5.26 -9.62 13.30
C GLU A 175 -3.92 -9.23 13.92
N ALA A 176 -3.53 -7.97 13.68
CA ALA A 176 -2.39 -7.34 14.32
C ALA A 176 -2.74 -5.87 14.59
N LEU A 177 -2.02 -5.25 15.52
CA LEU A 177 -2.13 -3.81 15.77
C LEU A 177 -0.86 -3.10 15.28
N GLN A 178 -1.03 -2.17 14.34
CA GLN A 178 0.01 -1.25 13.91
C GLN A 178 -0.11 0.07 14.68
N ILE A 179 0.99 0.52 15.25
CA ILE A 179 1.06 1.75 16.05
C ILE A 179 2.15 2.65 15.47
N MET A 180 1.83 3.92 15.25
CA MET A 180 2.76 4.90 14.68
C MET A 180 2.76 6.19 15.50
N GLY A 181 3.93 6.80 15.66
CA GLY A 181 4.09 8.08 16.36
C GLY A 181 4.33 7.95 17.87
N ALA A 182 4.37 6.73 18.42
CA ALA A 182 4.63 6.50 19.83
C ALA A 182 6.10 6.77 20.20
N ARG A 183 6.33 7.78 21.03
CA ARG A 183 7.68 8.24 21.41
C ARG A 183 8.21 7.53 22.64
N ALA A 184 9.51 7.24 22.63
CA ALA A 184 10.23 6.84 23.83
C ALA A 184 10.40 8.07 24.75
N MET A 185 9.81 8.01 25.94
CA MET A 185 9.90 9.07 26.96
C MET A 185 10.62 8.60 28.22
N VAL A 186 10.83 7.29 28.33
CA VAL A 186 11.43 6.62 29.47
C VAL A 186 12.57 5.75 28.93
N LYS A 187 13.62 5.59 29.73
CA LYS A 187 14.68 4.60 29.52
C LYS A 187 14.52 3.48 30.54
N SER A 188 14.73 2.25 30.10
CA SER A 188 14.75 1.07 30.97
C SER A 188 16.17 0.53 31.10
N LYS A 189 16.40 -0.21 32.19
CA LYS A 189 17.55 -1.09 32.35
C LYS A 189 17.12 -2.32 33.14
N GLY A 190 17.66 -3.48 32.78
CA GLY A 190 17.27 -4.76 33.38
C GLY A 190 16.12 -5.40 32.61
N TYR A 191 15.58 -6.49 33.15
CA TYR A 191 14.47 -7.23 32.55
C TYR A 191 13.68 -7.95 33.64
N SER A 192 12.36 -8.09 33.48
CA SER A 192 11.48 -8.68 34.49
C SER A 192 11.65 -7.99 35.85
N LYS A 193 11.93 -8.77 36.90
CA LYS A 193 12.00 -8.28 38.29
C LYS A 193 13.08 -7.25 38.56
N ASP A 194 14.13 -7.21 37.73
CA ASP A 194 15.27 -6.29 37.89
C ASP A 194 15.10 -5.02 37.02
N THR A 195 13.94 -4.84 36.39
CA THR A 195 13.68 -3.68 35.53
C THR A 195 13.60 -2.40 36.34
N THR A 196 14.35 -1.40 35.88
CA THR A 196 14.36 -0.05 36.45
C THR A 196 14.09 0.97 35.35
N PHE A 197 13.39 2.05 35.69
CA PHE A 197 13.00 3.09 34.75
C PHE A 197 13.58 4.44 35.15
N SER A 198 13.97 5.23 34.16
CA SER A 198 14.41 6.61 34.35
C SER A 198 13.80 7.50 33.27
N LEU A 199 13.37 8.70 33.66
CA LEU A 199 12.75 9.63 32.72
C LEU A 199 13.81 10.12 31.71
N SER A 200 13.47 10.09 30.43
CA SER A 200 14.26 10.73 29.37
C SER A 200 13.34 11.56 28.49
N LEU A 201 13.17 12.82 28.85
CA LEU A 201 12.40 13.73 28.03
C LEU A 201 13.15 14.03 26.73
N PRO A 202 12.47 14.00 25.57
CA PRO A 202 13.07 14.45 24.33
C PRO A 202 13.50 15.92 24.49
N THR A 203 14.71 16.23 24.05
CA THR A 203 15.33 17.56 24.20
C THR A 203 14.81 18.59 23.19
N SER A 204 14.06 18.15 22.19
CA SER A 204 13.47 18.99 21.14
C SER A 204 12.04 18.54 20.78
N PRO A 205 11.19 19.47 20.30
CA PRO A 205 9.87 19.11 19.77
C PRO A 205 10.00 18.28 18.48
N PRO A 206 8.95 17.55 18.08
CA PRO A 206 9.04 16.66 16.94
C PRO A 206 9.32 17.35 15.61
N SER A 207 10.41 16.93 14.98
CA SER A 207 10.88 17.37 13.68
C SER A 207 10.13 16.74 12.50
N HIS A 208 9.47 15.58 12.68
CA HIS A 208 8.75 14.85 11.61
C HIS A 208 7.56 14.01 12.12
N TYR A 209 6.71 13.53 11.20
CA TYR A 209 5.50 12.71 11.40
C TYR A 209 5.73 11.33 12.09
N CYS A 210 6.97 10.87 12.16
CA CYS A 210 7.31 9.55 12.70
C CYS A 210 8.55 9.63 13.58
N GLU A 211 8.56 10.52 14.58
CA GLU A 211 9.57 10.43 15.64
C GLU A 211 9.28 9.20 16.50
N GLY A 212 9.67 8.04 16.01
CA GLY A 212 9.41 6.75 16.64
C GLY A 212 9.26 5.66 15.59
N PRO A 213 9.58 4.41 15.96
CA PRO A 213 9.37 3.28 15.08
C PRO A 213 7.88 3.06 14.81
N VAL A 214 7.57 2.43 13.70
CA VAL A 214 6.28 1.79 13.47
C VAL A 214 6.29 0.47 14.22
N ILE A 215 5.43 0.34 15.22
CA ILE A 215 5.34 -0.84 16.07
C ILE A 215 4.25 -1.77 15.51
N PHE A 216 4.57 -3.05 15.39
CA PHE A 216 3.61 -4.10 15.07
C PHE A 216 3.46 -5.04 16.26
N ALA A 217 2.32 -4.96 16.93
CA ALA A 217 1.91 -5.90 17.96
C ALA A 217 1.26 -7.12 17.32
N VAL A 218 1.91 -8.27 17.53
CA VAL A 218 1.49 -9.57 17.01
C VAL A 218 1.54 -10.57 18.17
N ASP A 219 0.41 -11.21 18.44
CA ASP A 219 0.33 -12.21 19.50
C ASP A 219 0.71 -13.61 19.00
N ALA A 220 1.61 -14.25 19.72
CA ALA A 220 2.04 -15.61 19.44
C ALA A 220 1.21 -16.62 20.22
N LEU A 221 1.05 -17.82 19.66
CA LEU A 221 0.42 -18.94 20.36
C LEU A 221 1.25 -19.34 21.59
N PRO A 222 0.64 -19.45 22.79
CA PRO A 222 1.34 -19.86 23.99
C PRO A 222 1.47 -21.39 24.04
N PHE A 223 2.57 -21.94 23.53
CA PHE A 223 2.83 -23.38 23.58
C PHE A 223 3.19 -23.86 24.99
N ARG A 224 2.40 -24.79 25.54
CA ARG A 224 2.67 -25.48 26.80
C ARG A 224 3.26 -26.86 26.53
N ARG A 225 4.04 -27.33 27.49
CA ARG A 225 4.66 -28.67 27.42
C ARG A 225 3.53 -29.72 27.48
N GLY A 226 3.29 -30.40 26.36
CA GLY A 226 2.21 -31.40 26.22
C GLY A 226 1.16 -31.05 25.17
N ASP A 227 1.20 -29.83 24.61
CA ASP A 227 0.39 -29.48 23.45
C ASP A 227 0.94 -30.25 22.23
N GLY A 228 0.24 -31.31 21.83
CA GLY A 228 0.52 -32.04 20.60
C GLY A 228 0.09 -31.20 19.39
N PHE A 229 0.85 -31.26 18.30
CA PHE A 229 0.33 -30.89 16.99
C PHE A 229 -0.56 -32.06 16.54
N ASP A 230 -1.87 -31.95 16.73
CA ASP A 230 -2.86 -32.85 16.10
C ASP A 230 -2.97 -32.56 14.59
#